data_AF-A0A1Q9MRQ6-F1
#
_entry.id   AF-A0A1Q9MRQ6-F1
#
_cell.length_a   1.000
_cell.length_b   1.000
_cell.length_c   1.000
_cell.angle_alpha   90.00
_cell.angle_beta   90.00
_cell.angle_gamma   90.00
#
_symmetry.space_group_name_H-M   'P 1'
#
loop_
_entity.id
_entity.type
_entity.pdbx_description
1 polymer ?
#
loop_
_entity_poly.entity_id
_entity_poly.type
_entity_poly.pdbx_seq_one_letter_code
_entity_poly.pdbx_strand_id
1 'polypeptide(L)'
;MCVIHSVYILKDGLPLVSQQCSPKAPQFDVDDTRMTGLLAAMNTFCAELGGGIGEMRALQTSNNLQFSFMRSEQLDLDLLFIVCHEATLNPDTARRTLARVASKFMKKFWSLPEFKGQVDVFADFSRRLPKLVSEVVTGDQSSTNLSIAKLPVLPPLPDIPRASLVFG
;
A
#
# COMPACT_ATOMS: atom_id res chain seq x y z
N MET A 1 -16.59 -13.00 -10.57
CA MET A 1 -16.84 -11.53 -10.61
C MET A 1 -15.79 -10.88 -9.71
N CYS A 2 -15.13 -9.78 -10.14
CA CYS A 2 -14.06 -9.16 -9.37
C CYS A 2 -14.68 -8.26 -8.28
N VAL A 3 -14.50 -8.67 -7.02
CA VAL A 3 -14.99 -7.99 -5.81
C VAL A 3 -14.06 -6.87 -5.32
N ILE A 4 -12.88 -6.72 -5.95
CA ILE A 4 -11.98 -5.59 -5.75
C ILE A 4 -12.28 -4.56 -6.84
N HIS A 5 -12.73 -3.39 -6.42
CA HIS A 5 -13.20 -2.31 -7.30
C HIS A 5 -12.06 -1.45 -7.81
N SER A 6 -11.21 -0.98 -6.91
CA SER A 6 -10.09 -0.09 -7.23
C SER A 6 -8.90 -0.25 -6.31
N VAL A 7 -7.75 0.17 -6.80
CA VAL A 7 -6.47 0.20 -6.07
C VAL A 7 -5.93 1.62 -6.12
N TYR A 8 -5.47 2.11 -4.97
CA TYR A 8 -4.80 3.40 -4.86
C TYR A 8 -3.42 3.24 -4.22
N ILE A 9 -2.47 4.05 -4.66
CA ILE A 9 -1.15 4.18 -4.03
C ILE A 9 -0.93 5.66 -3.80
N LEU A 10 -0.76 6.05 -2.54
CA LEU A 10 -0.50 7.43 -2.14
C LEU A 10 0.94 7.58 -1.67
N LYS A 11 1.52 8.76 -1.90
CA LYS A 11 2.75 9.23 -1.29
C LYS A 11 2.47 10.57 -0.64
N ASP A 12 2.69 10.68 0.67
CA ASP A 12 2.40 11.92 1.44
C ASP A 12 0.97 12.46 1.20
N GLY A 13 -0.01 11.55 1.05
CA GLY A 13 -1.41 11.88 0.74
C GLY A 13 -1.70 12.21 -0.73
N LEU A 14 -0.70 12.26 -1.61
CA LEU A 14 -0.87 12.48 -3.04
C LEU A 14 -1.01 11.15 -3.81
N PRO A 15 -2.01 11.00 -4.69
CA PRO A 15 -2.19 9.77 -5.46
C PRO A 15 -1.11 9.64 -6.54
N LEU A 16 -0.28 8.60 -6.42
CA LEU A 16 0.64 8.15 -7.47
C LEU A 16 -0.08 7.26 -8.49
N VAL A 17 -0.98 6.41 -7.99
CA VAL A 17 -1.75 5.45 -8.79
C VAL A 17 -3.19 5.47 -8.32
N SER A 18 -4.09 5.53 -9.30
CA SER A 18 -5.51 5.24 -9.16
C SER A 18 -5.91 4.33 -10.30
N GLN A 19 -6.41 3.14 -9.98
CA GLN A 19 -6.79 2.18 -11.01
C GLN A 19 -8.04 1.41 -10.63
N GLN A 20 -9.05 1.48 -11.51
CA GLN A 20 -10.20 0.61 -11.46
C GLN A 20 -9.82 -0.80 -11.94
N CYS A 21 -10.22 -1.82 -11.17
CA CYS A 21 -9.93 -3.23 -11.42
C CYS A 21 -11.19 -4.06 -11.71
N SER A 22 -12.39 -3.50 -11.51
CA SER A 22 -13.66 -4.14 -11.84
C SER A 22 -14.53 -3.21 -12.69
N PRO A 23 -14.92 -3.61 -13.91
CA PRO A 23 -15.67 -2.75 -14.84
C PRO A 23 -17.11 -2.49 -14.40
N LYS A 24 -17.64 -3.27 -13.46
CA LYS A 24 -18.99 -3.08 -12.89
C LYS A 24 -18.98 -2.30 -11.58
N ALA A 25 -17.80 -1.91 -11.10
CA ALA A 25 -17.64 -1.15 -9.87
C ALA A 25 -18.16 0.29 -10.01
N PRO A 26 -18.55 0.93 -8.90
CA PRO A 26 -18.61 2.39 -8.84
C PRO A 26 -17.27 2.96 -9.29
N GLN A 27 -17.29 3.84 -10.28
CA GLN A 27 -16.09 4.55 -10.71
C GLN A 27 -15.89 5.72 -9.77
N PHE A 28 -14.76 5.71 -9.08
CA PHE A 28 -14.34 6.84 -8.25
C PHE A 28 -13.35 7.66 -9.05
N ASP A 29 -13.77 8.86 -9.42
CA ASP A 29 -12.86 9.81 -10.01
C ASP A 29 -11.95 10.36 -8.92
N VAL A 30 -10.63 10.30 -9.14
CA VAL A 30 -9.67 10.89 -8.20
C VAL A 30 -9.57 12.39 -8.39
N ASP A 31 -10.11 12.95 -9.46
CA ASP A 31 -10.34 14.39 -9.59
C ASP A 31 -11.59 14.85 -8.82
N ASP A 32 -12.40 13.92 -8.27
CA ASP A 32 -13.47 14.27 -7.33
C ASP A 32 -12.86 14.72 -6.00
N THR A 33 -13.10 15.99 -5.65
CA THR A 33 -12.74 16.60 -4.36
C THR A 33 -13.13 15.77 -3.13
N ARG A 34 -14.18 14.94 -3.22
CA ARG A 34 -14.60 14.04 -2.14
C ARG A 34 -13.65 12.85 -1.98
N MET A 35 -13.17 12.30 -3.09
CA MET A 35 -12.25 11.17 -3.08
C MET A 35 -10.85 11.60 -2.65
N THR A 36 -10.36 12.73 -3.16
CA THR A 36 -9.09 13.33 -2.69
C THR A 36 -9.13 13.66 -1.21
N GLY A 37 -10.22 14.28 -0.73
CA GLY A 37 -10.43 14.56 0.68
C GLY A 37 -10.45 13.30 1.55
N LEU A 38 -11.12 12.23 1.09
CA LEU A 38 -11.13 10.94 1.79
C LEU A 38 -9.73 10.32 1.86
N LEU A 39 -9.01 10.26 0.73
CA LEU A 39 -7.67 9.69 0.65
C LEU A 39 -6.67 10.45 1.52
N ALA A 40 -6.74 11.78 1.53
CA ALA A 40 -5.93 12.63 2.40
C ALA A 40 -6.26 12.39 3.89
N ALA A 41 -7.56 12.36 4.25
CA ALA A 41 -7.99 12.06 5.61
C ALA A 41 -7.54 10.65 6.06
N MET A 42 -7.62 9.66 5.18
CA MET A 42 -7.10 8.32 5.44
C MET A 42 -5.59 8.34 5.68
N ASN A 43 -4.84 9.09 4.87
CA ASN A 43 -3.39 9.22 5.04
C ASN A 43 -3.03 9.82 6.41
N THR A 44 -3.68 10.91 6.81
CA THR A 44 -3.48 11.53 8.12
C THR A 44 -3.88 10.59 9.26
N PHE A 45 -5.05 9.95 9.16
CA PHE A 45 -5.52 8.98 10.15
C PHE A 45 -4.55 7.80 10.32
N CYS A 46 -3.98 7.30 9.23
CA CYS A 46 -2.96 6.25 9.27
C CYS A 46 -1.68 6.73 9.98
N ALA A 47 -1.29 7.98 9.74
CA ALA A 47 -0.11 8.57 10.36
C ALA A 47 -0.26 8.73 11.88
N GLU A 48 -1.45 9.10 12.35
CA GLU A 48 -1.70 9.35 13.78
C GLU A 48 -1.80 8.06 14.61
N LEU A 49 -2.38 7.00 14.06
CA LEU A 49 -2.62 5.80 14.85
C LEU A 49 -1.34 5.06 15.24
N GLY A 50 -0.23 5.29 14.53
CA GLY A 50 0.95 4.43 14.59
C GLY A 50 0.60 2.99 14.15
N GLY A 51 1.60 2.24 13.68
CA GLY A 51 1.38 0.87 13.22
C GLY A 51 2.60 0.38 12.46
N GLY A 52 3.10 -0.80 12.83
CA GLY A 52 4.27 -1.37 12.19
C GLY A 52 4.07 -1.55 10.68
N ILE A 53 5.17 -1.48 9.93
CA ILE A 53 5.20 -1.75 8.50
C ILE A 53 4.45 -3.07 8.22
N GLY A 54 3.38 -3.01 7.43
CA GLY A 54 2.65 -4.20 7.01
C GLY A 54 1.40 -4.57 7.82
N GLU A 55 1.00 -3.78 8.84
CA GLU A 55 -0.33 -3.95 9.44
C GLU A 55 -1.43 -3.50 8.48
N MET A 56 -2.29 -4.45 8.09
CA MET A 56 -3.48 -4.13 7.29
C MET A 56 -4.59 -3.62 8.21
N ARG A 57 -5.19 -2.51 7.83
CA ARG A 57 -6.39 -1.96 8.49
C ARG A 57 -7.50 -1.79 7.47
N ALA A 58 -8.72 -1.63 7.94
CA ALA A 58 -9.85 -1.46 7.06
C ALA A 58 -10.87 -0.44 7.58
N LEU A 59 -11.40 0.36 6.66
CA LEU A 59 -12.46 1.31 6.90
C LEU A 59 -13.71 0.84 6.15
N GLN A 60 -14.78 0.54 6.88
CA GLN A 60 -16.06 0.17 6.30
C GLN A 60 -16.91 1.43 6.09
N THR A 61 -17.52 1.54 4.92
CA THR A 61 -18.47 2.59 4.59
C THR A 61 -19.91 2.09 4.69
N SER A 62 -20.86 3.01 4.71
CA SER A 62 -22.29 2.70 4.88
C SER A 62 -22.92 1.93 3.71
N ASN A 63 -22.25 1.84 2.55
CA ASN A 63 -22.76 1.21 1.34
C ASN A 63 -22.11 -0.16 1.02
N ASN A 64 -21.66 -0.89 2.05
CA ASN A 64 -20.99 -2.19 1.93
C ASN A 64 -19.65 -2.16 1.15
N LEU A 65 -19.09 -0.98 0.91
CA LEU A 65 -17.71 -0.84 0.45
C LEU A 65 -16.76 -0.79 1.64
N GLN A 66 -15.60 -1.39 1.46
CA GLN A 66 -14.54 -1.42 2.44
C GLN A 66 -13.23 -0.98 1.78
N PHE A 67 -12.50 -0.13 2.48
CA PHE A 67 -11.18 0.32 2.11
C PHE A 67 -10.19 -0.38 3.02
N SER A 68 -9.51 -1.41 2.52
CA SER A 68 -8.39 -2.02 3.23
C SER A 68 -7.10 -1.35 2.82
N PHE A 69 -6.21 -1.07 3.77
CA PHE A 69 -4.99 -0.32 3.53
C PHE A 69 -3.81 -0.83 4.33
N MET A 70 -2.61 -0.59 3.80
CA MET A 70 -1.32 -0.98 4.38
C MET A 70 -0.33 0.14 4.13
N ARG A 71 0.36 0.58 5.19
CA ARG A 71 1.42 1.59 5.11
C ARG A 71 2.79 0.93 5.00
N SER A 72 3.65 1.51 4.18
CA SER A 72 5.05 1.17 4.09
C SER A 72 5.87 2.42 4.35
N GLU A 73 6.81 2.32 5.28
CA GLU A 73 7.80 3.36 5.61
C GLU A 73 9.21 2.92 5.16
N GLN A 74 9.29 2.01 4.19
CA GLN A 74 10.57 1.54 3.68
C GLN A 74 11.26 2.60 2.82
N LEU A 75 12.59 2.73 2.99
CA LEU A 75 13.45 3.57 2.15
C LEU A 75 13.08 5.06 2.15
N ASP A 76 12.61 5.59 3.30
CA ASP A 76 12.13 6.98 3.45
C ASP A 76 10.96 7.34 2.51
N LEU A 77 10.29 6.33 1.95
CA LEU A 77 9.09 6.50 1.16
C LEU A 77 7.89 6.18 2.04
N ASP A 78 7.16 7.21 2.46
CA ASP A 78 5.88 7.06 3.13
C ASP A 78 4.79 6.77 2.10
N LEU A 79 4.50 5.48 1.91
CA LEU A 79 3.52 5.00 0.94
C LEU A 79 2.32 4.36 1.62
N LEU A 80 1.13 4.77 1.20
CA LEU A 80 -0.13 4.16 1.59
C LEU A 80 -0.72 3.39 0.42
N PHE A 81 -0.82 2.06 0.56
CA PHE A 81 -1.48 1.18 -0.40
C PHE A 81 -2.91 0.95 0.05
N ILE A 82 -3.87 1.13 -0.85
CA ILE A 82 -5.30 1.02 -0.54
C ILE A 82 -5.98 0.15 -1.59
N VAL A 83 -6.87 -0.74 -1.15
CA VAL A 83 -7.80 -1.47 -1.99
C VAL A 83 -9.23 -1.15 -1.56
N CYS A 84 -10.06 -0.74 -2.51
CA CYS A 84 -11.50 -0.61 -2.32
C CYS A 84 -12.18 -1.88 -2.83
N HIS A 85 -13.03 -2.50 -2.02
CA HIS A 85 -13.67 -3.77 -2.32
C HIS A 85 -15.03 -3.91 -1.63
N GLU A 86 -15.80 -4.92 -2.05
CA GLU A 86 -17.02 -5.32 -1.34
C GLU A 86 -16.68 -5.88 0.05
N ALA A 87 -17.55 -5.63 1.04
CA ALA A 87 -17.40 -6.16 2.40
C ALA A 87 -17.46 -7.71 2.48
N THR A 88 -17.92 -8.37 1.41
CA THR A 88 -17.94 -9.83 1.27
C THR A 88 -16.57 -10.44 0.97
N LEU A 89 -15.58 -9.62 0.59
CA LEU A 89 -14.23 -10.09 0.28
C LEU A 89 -13.57 -10.64 1.56
N ASN A 90 -12.98 -11.83 1.44
CA ASN A 90 -12.16 -12.39 2.52
C ASN A 90 -10.98 -11.44 2.87
N PRO A 91 -10.82 -11.02 4.14
CA PRO A 91 -9.74 -10.14 4.57
C PRO A 91 -8.34 -10.61 4.19
N ASP A 92 -8.08 -11.93 4.18
CA ASP A 92 -6.78 -12.48 3.73
C ASP A 92 -6.53 -12.24 2.25
N THR A 93 -7.57 -12.15 1.43
CA THR A 93 -7.42 -11.83 0.00
C THR A 93 -7.12 -10.36 -0.19
N ALA A 94 -7.74 -9.46 0.59
CA ALA A 94 -7.38 -8.04 0.61
C ALA A 94 -5.91 -7.86 1.03
N ARG A 95 -5.50 -8.53 2.12
CA ARG A 95 -4.12 -8.52 2.63
C ARG A 95 -3.11 -9.03 1.60
N ARG A 96 -3.37 -10.18 0.98
CA ARG A 96 -2.51 -10.74 -0.08
C ARG A 96 -2.43 -9.82 -1.30
N THR A 97 -3.53 -9.16 -1.65
CA THR A 97 -3.55 -8.20 -2.76
C THR A 97 -2.66 -6.99 -2.44
N LEU A 98 -2.82 -6.38 -1.26
CA LEU A 98 -1.99 -5.26 -0.80
C LEU A 98 -0.51 -5.63 -0.77
N ALA A 99 -0.16 -6.79 -0.19
CA ALA A 99 1.22 -7.27 -0.14
C ALA A 99 1.81 -7.51 -1.53
N ARG A 100 1.03 -8.09 -2.45
CA ARG A 100 1.44 -8.36 -3.83
C ARG A 100 1.65 -7.06 -4.61
N VAL A 101 0.72 -6.11 -4.50
CA VAL A 101 0.80 -4.80 -5.13
C VAL A 101 2.02 -4.04 -4.61
N ALA A 102 2.18 -3.94 -3.29
CA ALA A 102 3.31 -3.27 -2.67
C ALA A 102 4.65 -3.88 -3.10
N SER A 103 4.78 -5.21 -3.02
CA SER A 103 6.00 -5.91 -3.44
C SER A 103 6.35 -5.64 -4.92
N LYS A 104 5.36 -5.68 -5.82
CA LYS A 104 5.58 -5.41 -7.25
C LYS A 104 5.89 -3.94 -7.53
N PHE A 105 5.23 -3.03 -6.82
CA PHE A 105 5.47 -1.60 -6.94
C PHE A 105 6.88 -1.25 -6.48
N MET A 106 7.26 -1.64 -5.26
CA MET A 106 8.59 -1.39 -4.70
C MET A 106 9.70 -2.04 -5.52
N LYS A 107 9.46 -3.23 -6.10
CA LYS A 107 10.44 -3.85 -7.00
C LYS A 107 10.65 -3.07 -8.31
N LYS A 108 9.60 -2.43 -8.83
CA LYS A 108 9.67 -1.66 -10.08
C LYS A 108 10.20 -0.24 -9.84
N PHE A 109 9.80 0.37 -8.73
CA PHE A 109 10.09 1.76 -8.35
C PHE A 109 10.87 1.78 -7.04
N TRP A 110 12.02 1.11 -7.03
CA TRP A 110 12.89 1.02 -5.86
C TRP A 110 13.39 2.40 -5.40
N SER A 111 13.56 3.31 -6.37
CA SER A 111 13.70 4.74 -6.17
C SER A 111 12.53 5.44 -6.87
N LEU A 112 11.77 6.22 -6.12
CA LEU A 112 10.76 7.08 -6.73
C LEU A 112 11.46 8.30 -7.34
N PRO A 113 11.12 8.68 -8.58
CA PRO A 113 11.56 9.96 -9.12
C PRO A 113 11.01 11.09 -8.26
N GLU A 114 11.66 12.27 -8.31
CA GLU A 114 11.20 13.46 -7.59
C GLU A 114 9.75 13.78 -8.01
N PHE A 115 8.78 13.37 -7.18
CA PHE A 115 7.38 13.40 -7.54
C PHE A 115 6.82 14.80 -7.32
N LYS A 116 6.59 15.52 -8.43
CA LYS A 116 5.97 16.85 -8.46
C LYS A 116 4.55 16.81 -9.02
N GLY A 117 3.84 15.69 -8.82
CA GLY A 117 2.47 15.47 -9.34
C GLY A 117 2.39 14.77 -10.70
N GLN A 118 3.51 14.29 -11.23
CA GLN A 118 3.55 13.59 -12.53
C GLN A 118 3.09 12.14 -12.39
N VAL A 119 1.80 11.88 -12.63
CA VAL A 119 1.19 10.53 -12.54
C VAL A 119 1.51 9.62 -13.73
N ASP A 120 1.89 10.18 -14.87
CA ASP A 120 2.16 9.42 -16.11
C ASP A 120 3.29 8.40 -15.96
N VAL A 121 4.25 8.67 -15.07
CA VAL A 121 5.38 7.78 -14.77
C VAL A 121 4.90 6.41 -14.27
N PHE A 122 3.72 6.37 -13.65
CA PHE A 122 3.13 5.15 -13.09
C PHE A 122 2.12 4.47 -14.03
N ALA A 123 1.77 5.07 -15.17
CA ALA A 123 0.70 4.59 -16.05
C ALA A 123 0.90 3.13 -16.51
N ASP A 124 2.14 2.73 -16.80
CA ASP A 124 2.48 1.35 -17.14
C ASP A 124 2.18 0.35 -16.01
N PHE A 125 2.37 0.77 -14.76
CA PHE A 125 2.05 -0.05 -13.61
C PHE A 125 0.53 -0.10 -13.41
N SER A 126 -0.15 1.05 -13.49
CA SER A 126 -1.61 1.16 -13.39
C SER A 126 -2.31 0.22 -14.38
N ARG A 127 -1.89 0.20 -15.65
CA ARG A 127 -2.44 -0.70 -16.67
C ARG A 127 -2.32 -2.19 -16.34
N ARG A 128 -1.35 -2.59 -15.51
CA ARG A 128 -1.11 -4.00 -15.14
C ARG A 128 -1.83 -4.40 -13.84
N LEU A 129 -2.32 -3.44 -13.06
CA LEU A 129 -2.97 -3.71 -11.78
C LEU A 129 -4.20 -4.61 -11.89
N PRO A 130 -5.13 -4.42 -12.85
CA PRO A 130 -6.31 -5.28 -12.95
C PRO A 130 -5.95 -6.76 -13.12
N LYS A 131 -4.91 -7.03 -13.93
CA LYS A 131 -4.37 -8.39 -14.09
C LYS A 131 -3.76 -8.91 -12.79
N LEU A 132 -2.92 -8.11 -12.13
CA LEU A 132 -2.27 -8.50 -10.88
C LEU A 132 -3.29 -8.80 -9.76
N VAL A 133 -4.34 -7.99 -9.66
CA VAL A 133 -5.45 -8.19 -8.72
C VAL A 133 -6.21 -9.47 -9.08
N SER A 134 -6.50 -9.68 -10.36
CA SER A 134 -7.21 -10.88 -10.80
C SER A 134 -6.45 -12.17 -10.46
N GLU A 135 -5.12 -12.21 -10.65
CA GLU A 135 -4.27 -13.37 -10.33
C GLU A 135 -4.37 -13.75 -8.84
N VAL A 136 -4.40 -12.75 -7.95
CA VAL A 136 -4.54 -12.99 -6.49
C VAL A 136 -5.95 -13.48 -6.15
N VAL A 137 -6.99 -12.88 -6.75
CA VAL A 137 -8.39 -13.20 -6.47
C VAL A 137 -8.78 -14.58 -7.01
N THR A 138 -8.29 -14.96 -8.20
CA THR A 138 -8.55 -16.29 -8.80
C THR A 138 -7.70 -17.40 -8.18
N GLY A 139 -6.85 -17.08 -7.21
CA GLY A 139 -6.08 -18.07 -6.48
C GLY A 139 -4.94 -18.67 -7.30
N ASP A 140 -4.31 -17.89 -8.18
CA ASP A 140 -3.03 -18.32 -8.76
C ASP A 140 -1.99 -18.34 -7.63
N GLN A 141 -1.90 -19.50 -6.98
CA GLN A 141 -0.98 -19.80 -5.90
C GLN A 141 0.44 -19.98 -6.45
N SER A 142 0.97 -18.96 -7.12
CA SER A 142 2.41 -18.82 -7.22
C SER A 142 2.90 -18.39 -5.83
N SER A 143 3.09 -19.41 -5.00
CA SER A 143 3.58 -19.40 -3.64
C SER A 143 4.81 -18.52 -3.50
N THR A 144 4.64 -17.25 -3.16
CA THR A 144 5.63 -16.57 -2.33
C THR A 144 5.20 -16.77 -0.89
N ASN A 145 5.61 -17.90 -0.31
CA ASN A 145 5.85 -18.01 1.12
C ASN A 145 6.90 -16.95 1.49
N LEU A 146 6.49 -15.70 1.66
CA LEU A 146 7.22 -14.76 2.50
C LEU A 146 6.82 -15.08 3.92
N SER A 147 7.39 -16.17 4.45
CA SER A 147 7.41 -16.42 5.87
C SER A 147 8.11 -15.22 6.52
N ILE A 148 7.38 -14.48 7.35
CA ILE A 148 7.90 -13.43 8.24
C ILE A 148 8.92 -13.98 9.27
N ALA A 149 9.17 -15.30 9.26
CA ALA A 149 10.01 -16.01 10.22
C ALA A 149 11.53 -16.04 9.90
N LYS A 150 12.05 -15.22 8.97
CA LYS A 150 13.51 -15.21 8.73
C LYS A 150 14.03 -13.85 8.26
N LEU A 151 13.83 -12.82 9.07
CA LEU A 151 14.78 -11.71 9.07
C LEU A 151 16.08 -12.23 9.71
N PRO A 152 17.27 -12.00 9.11
CA PRO A 152 18.52 -12.32 9.78
C PRO A 152 18.59 -11.51 11.07
N VAL A 153 18.68 -12.20 12.21
CA VAL A 153 19.03 -11.57 13.48
C VAL A 153 20.40 -10.93 13.26
N LEU A 154 20.46 -9.60 13.23
CA LEU A 154 21.73 -8.89 13.18
C LEU A 154 22.57 -9.31 14.39
N PRO A 155 23.87 -9.57 14.22
CA PRO A 155 24.74 -9.76 15.36
C PRO A 155 24.65 -8.51 16.26
N PRO A 156 24.74 -8.68 17.59
CA PRO A 156 24.77 -7.54 18.49
C PRO A 156 25.87 -6.57 18.06
N LEU A 157 25.54 -5.27 18.04
CA LEU A 157 26.51 -4.22 17.75
C LEU A 157 27.69 -4.35 18.72
N PRO A 158 28.96 -4.23 18.24
CA PRO A 158 30.10 -4.21 19.13
C PRO A 158 29.98 -3.04 20.10
N ASP A 159 30.38 -3.26 21.35
CA ASP A 159 30.40 -2.22 22.39
C ASP A 159 31.23 -1.03 21.91
N ILE A 160 30.54 0.06 21.56
CA ILE A 160 31.20 1.33 21.26
C ILE A 160 31.72 1.86 22.61
N PRO A 161 33.04 2.06 22.78
CA PRO A 161 33.55 2.65 24.01
C PRO A 161 32.96 4.05 24.15
N ARG A 162 32.32 4.30 25.29
CA ARG A 162 31.83 5.64 25.64
C ARG A 162 33.02 6.60 25.57
N ALA A 163 32.96 7.57 24.67
CA ALA A 163 33.90 8.68 24.67
C ALA A 163 33.74 9.42 26.01
N SER A 164 34.73 9.27 26.88
CA SER A 164 34.86 10.11 28.06
C SER A 164 35.15 11.53 27.57
N LEU A 165 34.15 12.41 27.67
CA LEU A 165 34.37 13.86 27.58
C LEU A 165 35.26 14.25 28.76
N VAL A 166 36.55 14.40 28.51
CA VAL A 166 37.47 15.07 29.43
C VAL A 166 37.16 16.56 29.31
N PHE A 167 36.47 17.11 30.30
CA PHE A 167 36.42 18.56 30.48
C PHE A 167 37.75 18.99 31.10
N GLY A 168 38.47 19.86 30.39
CA GLY A 168 39.66 20.55 30.90
C GLY A 168 39.31 21.71 31.81
#